data_AF-A0A9N7USM1-F1
#
_entry.id   AF-A0A9N7USM1-F1
#
_cell.length_a   1.000
_cell.length_b   1.000
_cell.length_c   1.000
_cell.angle_alpha   90.00
_cell.angle_beta   90.00
_cell.angle_gamma   90.00
#
_symmetry.space_group_name_H-M   'P 1'
#
loop_
_entity.id
_entity.type
_entity.pdbx_description
1 polymer ?
#
loop_
_entity_poly.entity_id
_entity_poly.type
_entity_poly.pdbx_seq_one_letter_code
_entity_poly.pdbx_strand_id
1 'polypeptide(L)'
;MTNSQEHLTRSHKLRKPLVEKLRRERINSSIELLKSLLGPEFLNQQPDSKLEKADILEMTVYFLRRLKQQQQQQQNPAVGSAAVKRGYSRCVQEVAHFLSSEEVNAQQQRRLMKHVNKLQSSSEEKLREADFSPLSSTVHTGISKDKSPVSSAPWRPW
;
A
#
# COMPACT_ATOMS: atom_id res chain seq x y z
N MET A 1 11.73 -51.03 -35.00
CA MET A 1 10.85 -50.34 -34.02
C MET A 1 11.64 -49.24 -33.30
N THR A 2 11.93 -48.10 -33.96
CA THR A 2 12.80 -47.05 -33.39
C THR A 2 12.36 -45.62 -33.74
N ASN A 3 11.09 -45.40 -34.12
CA ASN A 3 10.63 -44.07 -34.56
C ASN A 3 10.12 -43.18 -33.40
N SER A 4 9.61 -43.78 -32.31
CA SER A 4 8.94 -43.01 -31.24
C SER A 4 9.90 -42.17 -30.38
N GLN A 5 11.14 -42.61 -30.17
CA GLN A 5 12.10 -41.94 -29.28
C GLN A 5 12.73 -40.68 -29.90
N GLU A 6 12.88 -40.66 -31.23
CA GLU A 6 13.37 -39.50 -31.97
C GLU A 6 12.31 -38.40 -32.11
N HIS A 7 11.04 -38.77 -32.25
CA HIS A 7 9.93 -37.82 -32.33
C HIS A 7 9.69 -37.07 -31.00
N LEU A 8 9.80 -37.76 -29.86
CA LEU A 8 9.73 -37.17 -28.53
C LEU A 8 10.84 -36.14 -28.32
N THR A 9 12.10 -36.49 -28.59
CA THR A 9 13.25 -35.58 -28.38
C THR A 9 13.20 -34.35 -29.30
N ARG A 10 12.71 -34.47 -30.53
CA ARG A 10 12.47 -33.34 -31.44
C ARG A 10 11.34 -32.43 -30.94
N SER A 11 10.24 -33.01 -30.46
CA SER A 11 9.12 -32.27 -29.83
C SER A 11 9.56 -31.52 -28.57
N HIS A 12 10.40 -32.14 -27.73
CA HIS A 12 11.00 -31.49 -26.56
C HIS A 12 11.99 -30.37 -26.94
N LYS A 13 12.77 -30.54 -28.02
CA LYS A 13 13.67 -29.51 -28.57
C LYS A 13 12.94 -28.32 -29.20
N LEU A 14 11.70 -28.48 -29.66
CA LEU A 14 10.87 -27.41 -30.22
C LEU A 14 9.97 -26.72 -29.16
N ARG A 15 9.57 -27.45 -28.11
CA ARG A 15 8.82 -26.89 -26.97
C ARG A 15 9.61 -25.87 -26.18
N LYS A 16 10.90 -26.14 -25.92
CA LYS A 16 11.78 -25.21 -25.17
C LYS A 16 11.87 -23.82 -25.85
N PRO A 17 12.13 -23.71 -27.17
CA PRO A 17 12.07 -22.45 -27.91
C PRO A 17 10.71 -21.75 -27.84
N LEU A 18 9.60 -22.51 -27.92
CA LEU A 18 8.26 -21.93 -27.85
C LEU A 18 7.95 -21.35 -26.45
N VAL A 19 8.27 -22.08 -25.39
CA VAL A 19 8.09 -21.61 -24.01
C VAL A 19 8.93 -20.37 -23.75
N GLU A 20 10.17 -20.34 -24.24
CA GLU A 20 11.04 -19.16 -24.13
C GLU A 20 10.48 -17.96 -24.90
N LYS A 21 9.94 -18.18 -26.11
CA LYS A 21 9.27 -17.13 -26.88
C LYS A 21 8.09 -16.53 -26.10
N LEU A 22 7.20 -17.38 -25.56
CA LEU A 22 6.06 -16.93 -24.74
C LEU A 22 6.53 -16.19 -23.47
N ARG A 23 7.62 -16.63 -22.84
CA ARG A 23 8.20 -15.94 -21.69
C ARG A 23 8.66 -14.53 -22.07
N ARG A 24 9.37 -14.39 -23.18
CA ARG A 24 9.86 -13.10 -23.69
C ARG A 24 8.72 -12.17 -24.07
N GLU A 25 7.68 -12.70 -24.73
CA GLU A 25 6.47 -11.95 -25.06
C GLU A 25 5.80 -11.42 -23.79
N ARG A 26 5.60 -12.28 -22.78
CA ARG A 26 5.04 -11.86 -21.48
C ARG A 26 5.86 -10.75 -20.83
N ILE A 27 7.18 -10.89 -20.77
CA ILE A 27 8.08 -9.87 -20.19
C ILE A 27 7.93 -8.54 -20.94
N ASN A 28 7.94 -8.57 -22.28
CA ASN A 28 7.80 -7.36 -23.08
C ASN A 28 6.43 -6.69 -22.87
N SER A 29 5.35 -7.47 -22.83
CA SER A 29 4.01 -6.93 -22.56
C SER A 29 3.92 -6.28 -21.18
N SER A 30 4.56 -6.87 -20.16
CA SER A 30 4.62 -6.26 -18.83
C SER A 30 5.41 -4.94 -18.83
N ILE A 31 6.52 -4.85 -19.57
CA ILE A 31 7.31 -3.61 -19.68
C ILE A 31 6.52 -2.50 -20.39
N GLU A 32 5.80 -2.82 -21.47
CA GLU A 32 4.94 -1.83 -22.14
C GLU A 32 3.77 -1.38 -21.25
N LEU A 33 3.21 -2.28 -20.44
CA LEU A 33 2.19 -1.92 -19.45
C LEU A 33 2.77 -0.95 -18.40
N LEU A 34 3.97 -1.22 -17.88
CA LEU A 34 4.65 -0.32 -16.94
C LEU A 34 4.86 1.07 -17.55
N LYS A 35 5.32 1.13 -18.80
CA LYS A 35 5.49 2.39 -19.54
C LYS A 35 4.18 3.19 -19.65
N SER A 36 3.07 2.51 -19.96
CA SER A 36 1.75 3.14 -20.03
C SER A 36 1.28 3.66 -18.67
N LEU A 37 1.43 2.86 -17.61
CA LEU A 37 1.01 3.24 -16.25
C LEU A 37 1.80 4.43 -15.69
N LEU A 38 3.07 4.54 -16.05
CA LEU A 38 3.97 5.63 -15.63
C LEU A 38 4.00 6.80 -16.62
N GLY A 39 3.20 6.73 -17.69
CA GLY A 39 3.20 7.71 -18.78
C GLY A 39 3.13 9.17 -18.32
N PRO A 40 2.24 9.53 -17.37
CA PRO A 40 2.18 10.90 -16.84
C PRO A 40 3.47 11.35 -16.16
N GLU A 41 4.12 10.49 -15.38
CA GLU A 41 5.40 10.78 -14.71
C GLU A 41 6.56 10.88 -15.71
N PHE A 42 6.53 10.07 -16.78
CA PHE A 42 7.52 10.07 -17.85
C PHE A 42 7.42 11.29 -18.77
N LEU A 43 6.22 11.66 -19.21
CA LEU A 43 6.00 12.81 -20.10
C LEU A 43 6.45 14.13 -19.45
N ASN A 44 6.35 14.22 -18.12
CA ASN A 44 6.85 15.37 -17.37
C ASN A 44 8.39 15.46 -17.33
N GLN A 45 9.10 14.34 -17.52
CA GLN A 45 10.57 14.31 -17.47
C GLN A 45 11.21 14.32 -18.86
N GLN A 46 10.69 13.55 -19.82
CA GLN A 46 11.13 13.55 -21.22
C GLN A 46 9.96 13.19 -22.16
N PRO A 47 9.28 14.18 -22.77
CA PRO A 47 8.13 13.94 -23.63
C PRO A 47 8.47 13.30 -24.99
N ASP A 48 9.71 13.46 -25.49
CA ASP A 48 10.12 13.06 -26.86
C ASP A 48 11.24 12.01 -26.93
N SER A 49 11.65 11.45 -25.79
CA SER A 49 12.70 10.42 -25.80
C SER A 49 12.15 9.02 -25.93
N LYS A 50 12.82 8.23 -26.77
CA LYS A 50 12.62 6.79 -26.85
C LYS A 50 13.06 6.15 -25.54
N LEU A 51 12.11 5.92 -24.62
CA LEU A 51 12.38 5.25 -23.34
C LEU A 51 12.98 3.87 -23.58
N GLU A 52 14.19 3.66 -23.06
CA GLU A 52 14.82 2.35 -23.09
C GLU A 52 14.19 1.44 -22.02
N LYS A 53 14.34 0.13 -22.18
CA LYS A 53 13.80 -0.82 -21.19
C LYS A 53 14.41 -0.64 -19.80
N ALA A 54 15.67 -0.20 -19.73
CA ALA A 54 16.34 0.11 -18.48
C ALA A 54 15.66 1.30 -17.77
N ASP A 55 15.40 2.40 -18.50
CA ASP A 55 14.72 3.58 -17.99
C ASP A 55 13.33 3.25 -17.45
N ILE A 56 12.56 2.44 -18.20
CA ILE A 56 11.22 2.00 -17.78
C ILE A 56 11.28 1.29 -16.42
N LEU A 57 12.24 0.38 -16.26
CA LEU A 57 12.40 -0.40 -15.03
C LEU A 57 12.92 0.46 -13.87
N GLU A 58 13.88 1.36 -14.12
CA GLU A 58 14.43 2.26 -13.10
C GLU A 58 13.35 3.21 -12.56
N MET A 59 12.58 3.85 -13.45
CA MET A 59 11.47 4.70 -13.05
C MET A 59 10.41 3.93 -12.27
N THR A 60 10.09 2.70 -12.71
CA THR A 60 9.14 1.84 -12.00
C THR A 60 9.60 1.61 -10.55
N VAL A 61 10.88 1.30 -10.35
CA VAL A 61 11.45 1.09 -9.01
C VAL A 61 11.39 2.38 -8.18
N TYR A 62 11.76 3.51 -8.77
CA TYR A 62 11.66 4.82 -8.13
C TYR A 62 10.22 5.11 -7.67
N PHE A 63 9.25 4.94 -8.57
CA PHE A 63 7.83 5.18 -8.28
C PHE A 63 7.31 4.27 -7.16
N LEU A 64 7.61 2.98 -7.20
CA LEU A 64 7.19 2.03 -6.16
C LEU A 64 7.79 2.36 -4.79
N ARG A 65 9.06 2.80 -4.74
CA ARG A 65 9.69 3.26 -3.49
C ARG A 65 9.00 4.49 -2.93
N ARG A 66 8.70 5.47 -3.79
CA ARG A 66 7.97 6.68 -3.41
C ARG A 66 6.56 6.35 -2.89
N LEU A 67 5.83 5.48 -3.58
CA LEU A 67 4.49 5.05 -3.17
C LEU A 67 4.51 4.35 -1.80
N LYS A 68 5.49 3.48 -1.56
CA LYS A 68 5.67 2.83 -0.25
C LYS A 68 5.95 3.84 0.86
N GLN A 69 6.77 4.85 0.60
CA GLN A 69 7.06 5.90 1.58
C GLN A 69 5.81 6.73 1.89
N GLN A 70 5.01 7.09 0.87
CA GLN A 70 3.76 7.81 1.07
C GLN A 70 2.74 6.99 1.85
N GLN A 71 2.59 5.71 1.55
CA GLN A 71 1.69 4.82 2.30
C GLN A 71 2.12 4.71 3.77
N GLN A 72 3.43 4.62 4.04
CA GLN A 72 3.94 4.57 5.42
C GLN A 72 3.71 5.88 6.18
N GLN A 73 3.70 7.04 5.51
CA GLN A 73 3.31 8.31 6.12
C GLN A 73 1.80 8.39 6.39
N GLN A 74 0.97 7.86 5.49
CA GLN A 74 -0.50 7.85 5.67
C GLN A 74 -0.97 6.83 6.72
N GLN A 75 -0.28 5.70 6.85
CA GLN A 75 -0.58 4.69 7.87
C GLN A 75 -0.03 5.06 9.25
N ASN A 76 0.63 6.21 9.41
CA ASN A 76 1.05 6.69 10.72
C ASN A 76 -0.17 7.32 11.42
N PRO A 77 -0.85 6.62 12.36
CA PRO A 77 -2.03 7.15 13.04
C PRO A 77 -1.68 8.42 13.84
N ALA A 78 -0.39 8.58 14.14
CA ALA A 78 0.20 9.74 14.78
C ALA A 78 -0.06 11.06 14.02
N VAL A 79 -0.12 11.08 12.69
CA VAL A 79 -0.31 12.34 11.94
C VAL A 79 -1.77 12.81 12.03
N GLY A 80 -2.72 11.88 11.85
CA GLY A 80 -4.15 12.17 12.05
C GLY A 80 -4.48 12.50 13.50
N SER A 81 -3.92 11.74 14.45
CA SER A 81 -4.07 11.99 15.89
C SER A 81 -3.45 13.32 16.31
N ALA A 82 -2.27 13.69 15.80
CA ALA A 82 -1.64 14.97 16.12
C ALA A 82 -2.41 16.17 15.55
N ALA A 83 -2.97 16.05 14.35
CA ALA A 83 -3.82 17.10 13.77
C ALA A 83 -5.11 17.30 14.58
N VAL A 84 -5.77 16.20 14.98
CA VAL A 84 -6.97 16.25 15.83
C VAL A 84 -6.65 16.83 17.22
N LYS A 85 -5.56 16.38 17.86
CA LYS A 85 -5.10 16.93 19.15
C LYS A 85 -4.82 18.43 19.08
N ARG A 86 -4.16 18.88 18.01
CA ARG A 86 -3.89 20.30 17.76
C ARG A 86 -5.17 21.10 17.57
N GLY A 87 -6.11 20.61 16.76
CA GLY A 87 -7.41 21.25 16.56
C GLY A 87 -8.23 21.35 17.84
N TYR A 88 -8.22 20.28 18.64
CA TYR A 88 -8.86 20.25 19.94
C TYR A 88 -8.26 21.27 20.91
N SER A 89 -6.93 21.29 21.06
CA SER A 89 -6.23 22.26 21.91
C SER A 89 -6.55 23.71 21.53
N ARG A 90 -6.64 24.01 20.24
CA ARG A 90 -7.04 25.35 19.76
C ARG A 90 -8.48 25.68 20.17
N CYS A 91 -9.42 24.75 20.03
CA CYS A 91 -10.79 24.92 20.49
C CYS A 91 -10.87 25.21 22.00
N VAL A 92 -10.14 24.44 22.82
CA VAL A 92 -10.10 24.67 24.28
C VAL A 92 -9.54 26.05 24.61
N GLN A 93 -8.49 26.48 23.91
CA GLN A 93 -7.90 27.80 24.09
C GLN A 93 -8.89 28.92 23.72
N GLU A 94 -9.64 28.76 22.64
CA GLU A 94 -10.67 29.71 22.21
C GLU A 94 -11.81 29.80 23.24
N VAL A 95 -12.27 28.66 23.77
CA VAL A 95 -13.28 28.60 24.83
C VAL A 95 -12.77 29.29 26.10
N ALA A 96 -11.53 29.03 26.52
CA ALA A 96 -10.94 29.67 27.67
C ALA A 96 -10.82 31.20 27.49
N HIS A 97 -10.44 31.64 26.29
CA HIS A 97 -10.34 33.05 25.94
C HIS A 97 -11.71 33.73 25.96
N PHE A 98 -12.72 33.14 25.32
CA PHE A 98 -14.09 33.64 25.30
C PHE A 98 -14.66 33.78 26.72
N LEU A 99 -14.53 32.74 27.54
CA LEU A 99 -14.98 32.78 28.93
C LEU A 99 -14.28 33.87 29.74
N SER A 100 -12.98 34.09 29.53
CA SER A 100 -12.21 35.12 30.25
C SER A 100 -12.61 36.55 29.87
N SER A 101 -13.17 36.74 28.67
CA SER A 101 -13.62 38.03 28.18
C SER A 101 -15.05 38.40 28.62
N GLU A 102 -15.79 37.46 29.19
CA GLU A 102 -17.21 37.62 29.49
C GLU A 102 -17.45 37.48 31.01
N GLU A 103 -18.41 38.24 31.57
CA GLU A 103 -18.76 38.18 33.01
C GLU A 103 -19.57 36.90 33.33
N VAL A 104 -18.98 35.76 33.06
CA VAL A 104 -19.55 34.44 33.38
C VAL A 104 -19.12 34.07 34.79
N ASN A 105 -20.04 33.49 35.58
CA ASN A 105 -19.72 33.00 36.92
C ASN A 105 -18.51 32.05 36.89
N ALA A 106 -17.50 32.34 37.72
CA ALA A 106 -16.25 31.56 37.80
C ALA A 106 -16.47 30.07 38.08
N GLN A 107 -17.56 29.72 38.77
CA GLN A 107 -17.94 28.34 39.03
C GLN A 107 -18.50 27.63 37.77
N GLN A 108 -19.26 28.34 36.94
CA GLN A 108 -19.71 27.85 35.63
C GLN A 108 -18.52 27.65 34.69
N GLN A 109 -17.59 28.62 34.62
CA GLN A 109 -16.37 28.51 33.81
C GLN A 109 -15.53 27.30 34.22
N ARG A 110 -15.28 27.11 35.52
CA ARG A 110 -14.52 25.97 36.04
C ARG A 110 -15.19 24.63 35.73
N ARG A 111 -16.52 24.56 35.82
CA ARG A 111 -17.29 23.36 35.44
C ARG A 111 -17.14 23.06 33.95
N LEU A 112 -17.36 24.05 33.08
CA LEU A 112 -17.26 23.90 31.63
C LEU A 112 -15.85 23.45 31.20
N MET A 113 -14.80 24.12 31.68
CA MET A 113 -13.42 23.76 31.38
C MET A 113 -13.06 22.33 31.86
N LYS A 114 -13.60 21.92 33.01
CA LYS A 114 -13.42 20.53 33.50
C LYS A 114 -14.11 19.51 32.58
N HIS A 115 -15.31 19.82 32.08
CA HIS A 115 -16.02 18.95 31.14
C HIS A 115 -15.30 18.83 29.80
N VAL A 116 -14.84 19.97 29.25
CA VAL A 116 -14.05 20.00 28.01
C VAL A 116 -12.80 19.15 28.17
N ASN A 117 -11.94 19.44 29.15
CA ASN A 117 -10.71 18.67 29.34
C ASN A 117 -10.93 17.15 29.60
N LYS A 118 -12.05 16.76 30.21
CA LYS A 118 -12.41 15.33 30.41
C LYS A 118 -12.75 14.61 29.09
N LEU A 119 -13.29 15.32 28.10
CA LEU A 119 -13.58 14.74 26.78
C LEU A 119 -12.29 14.40 26.03
N GLN A 120 -11.21 15.16 26.25
CA GLN A 120 -9.91 14.87 25.65
C GLN A 120 -9.35 13.52 26.15
N SER A 121 -9.36 13.28 27.45
CA SER A 121 -8.85 12.03 28.03
C SER A 121 -9.66 10.80 27.61
N SER A 122 -10.98 10.93 27.47
CA SER A 122 -11.85 9.85 27.00
C SER A 122 -11.60 9.50 25.53
N SER A 123 -11.25 10.49 24.69
CA SER A 123 -10.89 10.24 23.30
C SER A 123 -9.53 9.55 23.13
N GLU A 124 -8.59 9.79 24.03
CA GLU A 124 -7.26 9.15 23.99
C GLU A 124 -7.29 7.67 24.44
N GLU A 125 -8.18 7.33 25.38
CA GLU A 125 -8.40 5.96 25.87
C GLU A 125 -8.99 5.06 24.77
N LYS A 126 -9.95 5.58 24.00
CA LYS A 126 -10.61 4.87 22.89
C LYS A 126 -9.68 4.59 21.69
N LEU A 127 -8.66 5.43 21.48
CA LEU A 127 -7.67 5.24 20.42
C LEU A 127 -6.63 4.18 20.80
N ARG A 128 -6.23 4.12 22.08
CA ARG A 128 -5.32 3.07 22.56
C ARG A 128 -5.93 1.69 22.47
N GLU A 129 -7.23 1.54 22.72
CA GLU A 129 -7.91 0.25 22.65
C GLU A 129 -8.03 -0.29 21.20
N ALA A 130 -8.12 0.61 20.21
CA ALA A 130 -8.08 0.24 18.79
C ALA A 130 -6.70 -0.24 18.31
N ASP A 131 -5.61 0.28 18.90
CA ASP A 131 -4.23 -0.10 18.58
C ASP A 131 -3.83 -1.49 19.13
N PHE A 132 -4.58 -2.06 20.08
CA PHE A 132 -4.30 -3.38 20.67
C PHE A 132 -5.09 -4.54 20.06
N SER A 133 -5.90 -4.31 19.02
CA SER A 133 -6.54 -5.42 18.30
C SER A 133 -5.54 -6.05 17.32
N PRO A 134 -5.06 -7.30 17.55
CA PRO A 134 -4.27 -8.00 16.55
C PRO A 134 -5.25 -8.40 15.45
N LEU A 135 -5.18 -7.73 14.31
CA LEU A 135 -5.92 -8.12 13.11
C LEU A 135 -5.30 -9.42 12.57
N SER A 136 -5.69 -10.56 13.16
CA SER A 136 -5.50 -11.89 12.56
C SER A 136 -6.42 -12.01 11.36
N SER A 137 -5.97 -11.56 10.20
CA SER A 137 -6.60 -11.90 8.92
C SER A 137 -5.91 -13.14 8.33
N THR A 138 -6.17 -14.31 8.91
CA THR A 138 -5.95 -15.57 8.19
C THR A 138 -7.30 -15.98 7.61
N VAL A 139 -7.49 -15.65 6.33
CA VAL A 139 -8.65 -16.02 5.52
C VAL A 139 -8.74 -17.55 5.45
N HIS A 140 -9.73 -18.11 6.14
CA HIS A 140 -10.20 -19.47 5.88
C HIS A 140 -11.21 -19.41 4.73
N THR A 141 -10.81 -19.85 3.54
CA THR A 141 -11.74 -20.33 2.51
C THR A 141 -11.65 -21.84 2.44
N GLY A 142 -12.65 -22.51 3.00
CA GLY A 142 -12.92 -23.91 2.74
C GLY A 142 -13.86 -24.05 1.54
N ILE A 143 -13.37 -24.62 0.45
CA ILE A 143 -14.20 -25.31 -0.57
C ILE A 143 -13.51 -26.64 -0.88
N SER A 144 -14.33 -27.68 -0.91
CA SER A 144 -14.02 -29.11 -0.98
C SER A 144 -13.15 -29.56 -2.16
N LYS A 145 -12.23 -30.50 -1.83
CA LYS A 145 -11.95 -31.78 -2.52
C LYS A 145 -11.61 -31.74 -4.02
N ASP A 146 -10.31 -31.80 -4.35
CA ASP A 146 -9.74 -32.91 -5.14
C ASP A 146 -8.19 -32.90 -5.07
N LYS A 147 -7.57 -34.03 -5.42
CA LYS A 147 -6.17 -34.39 -5.15
C LYS A 147 -5.20 -33.66 -6.08
N SER A 148 -4.11 -33.10 -5.55
CA SER A 148 -2.70 -33.30 -6.01
C SER A 148 -1.76 -32.19 -5.50
N PRO A 149 -0.49 -32.49 -5.17
CA PRO A 149 0.47 -31.51 -4.68
C PRO A 149 1.27 -30.90 -5.83
N VAL A 150 1.15 -29.59 -6.06
CA VAL A 150 2.21 -28.83 -6.77
C VAL A 150 2.59 -27.63 -5.93
N SER A 151 3.71 -27.88 -5.24
CA SER A 151 4.70 -26.92 -4.75
C SER A 151 4.67 -25.56 -5.45
N SER A 152 4.64 -24.52 -4.63
CA SER A 152 5.21 -23.21 -4.88
C SER A 152 6.67 -23.37 -5.33
N ALA A 153 6.89 -23.59 -6.62
CA ALA A 153 8.23 -23.65 -7.17
C ALA A 153 8.80 -22.23 -7.23
N PRO A 154 9.90 -21.93 -6.53
CA PRO A 154 10.66 -20.71 -6.79
C PRO A 154 11.12 -20.74 -8.24
N TRP A 155 11.10 -19.57 -8.87
CA TRP A 155 11.54 -19.35 -10.24
C TRP A 155 12.78 -20.21 -10.56
N ARG A 156 12.59 -21.21 -11.43
CA ARG A 156 13.70 -22.00 -11.96
C ARG A 156 14.18 -21.34 -13.24
N PRO A 157 15.48 -21.02 -13.36
CA PRO A 157 16.07 -20.67 -14.65
C PRO A 157 15.93 -21.87 -15.59
N TRP A 158 15.65 -21.59 -16.86
CA TRP A 158 15.69 -22.57 -17.96
C TRP A 158 17.10 -22.65 -18.52
#